data_AF-A0A5J4RD12-F1
#
_entry.id   AF-A0A5J4RD12-F1
#
_cell.length_a   1.000
_cell.length_b   1.000
_cell.length_c   1.000
_cell.angle_alpha   90.00
_cell.angle_beta   90.00
_cell.angle_gamma   90.00
#
_symmetry.space_group_name_H-M   'P 1'
#
loop_
_entity.id
_entity.type
_entity.pdbx_description
1 polymer ?
#
loop_
_entity_poly.entity_id
_entity_poly.type
_entity_poly.pdbx_seq_one_letter_code
_entity_poly.pdbx_strand_id
1 'polypeptide(L)' 'MLLPDNIHPENSVYYNGAFVLEALQQCNIQSILDLYQTVRDKKGMSFPVFILCLDWLYLLNVAKLNAEGEIVLCS' A
#
# COMPACT_ATOMS: atom_id res chain seq x y z
N MET A 1 -1.59 8.04 -15.35
CA MET A 1 -2.91 8.67 -15.50
C MET A 1 -3.87 7.95 -14.58
N LEU A 2 -4.76 8.65 -13.86
CA LEU A 2 -5.66 8.03 -12.86
C LEU A 2 -6.51 6.89 -13.45
N LEU A 3 -6.81 6.90 -14.75
CA LEU A 3 -7.48 5.81 -15.46
C LEU A 3 -7.01 5.78 -16.93
N PRO A 4 -6.13 4.87 -17.36
CA PRO A 4 -5.80 4.69 -18.78
C PRO A 4 -6.91 3.94 -19.53
N ASP A 5 -7.13 4.23 -20.81
CA ASP A 5 -8.27 3.70 -21.62
C ASP A 5 -8.34 2.16 -21.74
N ASN A 6 -7.28 1.43 -21.37
CA ASN A 6 -7.20 -0.03 -21.32
C ASN A 6 -6.97 -0.50 -19.87
N ILE A 7 -7.99 -0.36 -19.01
CA ILE A 7 -7.86 -0.60 -17.57
C ILE A 7 -7.74 -2.11 -17.31
N HIS A 8 -6.50 -2.57 -17.19
CA HIS A 8 -6.13 -3.71 -16.38
C HIS A 8 -6.03 -3.21 -14.92
N PRO A 9 -7.02 -3.46 -14.05
CA PRO A 9 -7.02 -2.92 -12.68
C PRO A 9 -5.74 -3.23 -11.93
N GLU A 10 -5.15 -4.41 -12.18
CA GLU A 10 -3.85 -4.86 -11.65
C GLU A 10 -2.68 -3.91 -11.92
N ASN A 11 -2.77 -3.03 -12.92
CA ASN A 11 -1.74 -2.04 -13.24
C ASN A 11 -1.98 -0.68 -12.57
N SER A 12 -3.08 -0.52 -11.83
CA SER A 12 -3.49 0.75 -11.24
C SER A 12 -3.08 0.86 -9.77
N VAL A 13 -2.61 2.04 -9.36
CA VAL A 13 -2.12 2.29 -7.99
C VAL A 13 -3.23 2.16 -6.95
N TYR A 14 -4.44 2.63 -7.23
CA TYR A 14 -5.55 2.53 -6.28
C TYR A 14 -6.03 1.08 -6.08
N TYR A 15 -5.97 0.24 -7.12
CA TYR A 15 -6.30 -1.18 -7.02
C TYR A 15 -5.24 -1.93 -6.21
N ASN A 16 -3.95 -1.73 -6.52
CA ASN A 16 -2.86 -2.31 -5.74
C ASN A 16 -2.83 -1.79 -4.30
N GLY A 17 -3.08 -0.49 -4.12
CA GLY A 17 -3.13 0.18 -2.83
C GLY A 17 -4.24 -0.34 -1.92
N ALA A 18 -5.35 -0.84 -2.49
CA ALA A 18 -6.38 -1.51 -1.70
C ALA A 18 -5.86 -2.76 -0.99
N PHE A 19 -4.97 -3.55 -1.60
CA PHE A 19 -4.37 -4.72 -0.94
C PHE A 19 -3.32 -4.34 0.10
N VAL A 20 -2.60 -3.24 -0.11
CA VAL A 20 -1.71 -2.67 0.92
C VAL A 20 -2.53 -2.20 2.12
N LEU A 21 -3.64 -1.51 1.87
CA LEU A 21 -4.56 -1.07 2.91
C LEU A 21 -5.19 -2.25 3.65
N GLU A 22 -5.63 -3.29 2.94
CA GLU A 22 -6.18 -4.50 3.54
C GLU A 22 -5.16 -5.18 4.48
N ALA A 23 -3.89 -5.28 4.06
CA ALA A 23 -2.82 -5.80 4.91
C ALA A 23 -2.56 -4.91 6.14
N LEU A 24 -2.63 -3.60 5.98
CA LEU A 24 -2.48 -2.63 7.08
C LEU A 24 -3.68 -2.66 8.04
N GLN A 25 -4.89 -2.96 7.58
CA GLN A 25 -6.07 -3.11 8.44
C GLN A 25 -6.05 -4.40 9.28
N GLN A 26 -5.27 -5.41 8.86
CA GLN A 26 -5.05 -6.63 9.64
C GLN A 26 -4.08 -6.41 10.80
N CYS A 27 -3.14 -5.47 10.65
CA CYS A 27 -2.21 -5.03 11.68
C CYS A 27 -1.95 -3.53 11.52
N ASN A 28 -2.63 -2.72 12.35
CA ASN A 28 -2.70 -1.27 12.19
C ASN A 28 -1.34 -0.54 12.26
N ILE A 29 -0.32 -1.19 12.81
CA ILE A 29 1.04 -0.67 12.96
C ILE A 29 2.00 -1.81 12.63
N GLN A 30 2.89 -1.60 11.67
CA GLN A 30 3.87 -2.60 11.26
C GLN A 30 5.03 -1.96 10.49
N SER A 31 6.18 -2.64 10.49
CA SER A 31 7.34 -2.18 9.73
C SER A 31 7.05 -2.20 8.22
N ILE A 32 7.76 -1.37 7.47
CA ILE A 32 7.66 -1.32 5.99
C ILE A 32 7.93 -2.69 5.38
N LEU A 33 8.90 -3.44 5.93
CA LEU A 33 9.30 -4.75 5.40
C LEU A 33 8.27 -5.83 5.70
N ASP A 34 7.70 -5.85 6.91
CA ASP A 34 6.66 -6.83 7.27
C ASP A 34 5.39 -6.61 6.46
N LEU A 35 4.99 -5.34 6.28
CA LEU A 35 3.87 -4.97 5.42
C LEU A 35 4.12 -5.37 3.97
N TYR A 36 5.32 -5.08 3.44
CA TYR A 36 5.68 -5.49 2.09
C TYR A 36 5.64 -7.00 1.92
N GLN A 37 6.19 -7.77 2.87
CA GLN A 37 6.21 -9.22 2.81
C GLN A 37 4.78 -9.79 2.77
N THR A 38 3.90 -9.27 3.63
CA THR A 38 2.49 -9.66 3.67
C THR A 38 1.77 -9.42 2.33
N VAL A 39 2.02 -8.27 1.69
CA VAL A 39 1.39 -7.92 0.41
C VAL A 39 2.01 -8.72 -0.74
N ARG A 40 3.33 -8.91 -0.73
CA ARG A 40 4.07 -9.70 -1.73
C ARG A 40 3.59 -11.15 -1.73
N ASP A 41 3.41 -11.77 -0.57
CA ASP A 41 2.98 -13.16 -0.47
C ASP A 41 1.54 -13.37 -0.98
N LYS A 42 0.68 -12.34 -0.85
CA LYS A 42 -0.70 -12.37 -1.35
C LYS A 42 -0.83 -12.07 -2.85
N LYS A 43 0.00 -11.19 -3.42
CA LYS A 43 -0.20 -10.62 -4.77
C LYS A 43 1.00 -10.67 -5.71
N GLY A 44 2.16 -11.11 -5.25
CA GLY A 44 3.40 -11.04 -6.04
C GLY A 44 3.80 -9.60 -6.36
N MET A 45 3.36 -8.63 -5.56
CA MET A 45 3.61 -7.21 -5.78
C MET A 45 5.12 -6.91 -5.73
N SER A 46 5.60 -6.11 -6.67
CA SER A 46 6.99 -5.64 -6.66
C SER A 46 7.18 -4.51 -5.65
N PHE A 47 8.38 -4.41 -5.09
CA PHE A 47 8.69 -3.36 -4.11
C PHE A 47 8.44 -1.92 -4.62
N PRO A 48 8.77 -1.55 -5.88
CA PRO A 48 8.46 -0.21 -6.39
C PRO A 48 6.96 0.11 -6.43
N VAL A 49 6.12 -0.87 -6.82
CA VAL A 49 4.66 -0.71 -6.83
C VAL A 49 4.13 -0.56 -5.40
N PHE A 50 4.69 -1.31 -4.46
CA PHE A 50 4.36 -1.20 -3.05
C PHE A 50 4.66 0.19 -2.48
N ILE A 51 5.86 0.74 -2.74
CA ILE A 51 6.20 2.11 -2.31
C ILE A 51 5.25 3.14 -2.93
N LEU A 52 4.95 3.01 -4.22
CA LEU A 52 3.98 3.90 -4.88
C LEU A 52 2.57 3.82 -4.25
N CYS A 53 2.17 2.65 -3.75
CA CYS A 53 0.93 2.49 -3.01
C CYS A 53 0.98 3.18 -1.64
N LEU A 54 2.11 3.09 -0.91
CA LEU A 54 2.29 3.81 0.35
C LEU A 54 2.24 5.32 0.16
N ASP A 55 2.92 5.84 -0.87
CA ASP A 55 2.86 7.26 -1.24
C ASP A 55 1.41 7.69 -1.50
N TRP A 56 0.66 6.87 -2.24
CA TRP A 56 -0.75 7.13 -2.52
C TRP A 56 -1.62 7.13 -1.25
N LEU A 57 -1.46 6.13 -0.36
CA LEU A 57 -2.19 6.06 0.90
C LEU A 57 -1.86 7.22 1.84
N TYR A 58 -0.61 7.69 1.82
CA TYR A 58 -0.18 8.87 2.56
C TYR A 58 -0.86 10.14 2.04
N LEU A 59 -0.90 10.34 0.71
CA LEU A 59 -1.58 11.48 0.10
C LEU A 59 -3.08 11.52 0.40
N LEU A 60 -3.71 10.35 0.57
CA LEU A 60 -5.11 10.22 0.99
C LEU A 60 -5.32 10.35 2.50
N ASN A 61 -4.25 10.57 3.27
CA ASN A 61 -4.26 10.59 4.73
C ASN A 61 -4.79 9.29 5.37
N VAL A 62 -4.59 8.15 4.70
CA VAL A 62 -5.05 6.82 5.14
C VAL A 62 -3.95 6.08 5.91
N ALA A 63 -2.68 6.29 5.56
CA ALA A 63 -1.55 5.70 6.25
C ALA A 63 -0.41 6.73 6.41
N LYS A 64 0.39 6.60 7.45
CA LYS A 64 1.54 7.49 7.70
C LYS A 64 2.72 6.74 8.31
N LEU A 65 3.90 7.31 8.14
CA LEU A 65 5.10 6.87 8.87
C LEU A 65 5.10 7.53 10.26
N ASN A 66 5.24 6.75 11.33
CA ASN A 66 5.45 7.28 12.68
C ASN A 66 6.92 7.65 12.93
N ALA A 67 7.23 8.15 14.12
CA ALA A 67 8.60 8.54 14.49
C ALA A 67 9.54 7.33 14.61
N GLU A 68 8.98 6.14 14.81
CA GLU A 68 9.65 4.85 14.94
C GLU A 68 9.96 4.19 13.59
N GLY A 69 9.52 4.78 12.48
CA GLY A 69 9.74 4.26 11.13
C GLY A 69 8.76 3.15 10.71
N GLU A 70 7.62 3.03 11.38
CA GLU A 70 6.55 2.07 11.10
C GLU A 70 5.40 2.72 10.33
N ILE A 71 4.72 1.93 9.52
CA ILE A 71 3.51 2.36 8.82
C ILE A 71 2.32 2.18 9.75
N VAL A 72 1.59 3.27 9.98
CA VAL A 72 0.44 3.35 10.86
C VAL A 72 -0.81 3.70 10.06
N LEU A 73 -1.89 2.94 10.28
CA LEU A 73 -3.21 3.27 9.77
C LEU A 73 -3.73 4.54 10.44
N CYS A 74 -4.14 5.52 9.64
CA CYS A 74 -4.77 6.74 10.14
C CYS A 74 -6.22 6.47 10.58
N SER A 75 -6.70 7.28 11.54
CA SER A 75 -8.06 7.22 12.09
C SER A 75 -9.05 8.02 11.28
#